data_AF-A0A9D7Y806-F1
#
_entry.id   AF-A0A9D7Y806-F1
#
_cell.length_a   1.000
_cell.length_b   1.000
_cell.length_c   1.000
_cell.angle_alpha   90.00
_cell.angle_beta   90.00
_cell.angle_gamma   90.00
#
_symmetry.space_group_name_H-M   'P 1'
#
loop_
_entity.id
_entity.type
_entity.pdbx_description
1 polymer ?
#
loop_
_entity_poly.entity_id
_entity_poly.type
_entity_poly.pdbx_seq_one_letter_code
_entity_poly.pdbx_strand_id
1 'polypeptide(L)'
;MKICVLQPDYSTSNVDYQNYDPPRDLSHLMPEANFTHVALNKLTTYKQLKQLSKQNFDIYVNLCEGYLEWEVPSIDVIYTLELLNLPFTGPTSLLYDPPKELMKYVAYAEGVNTPAYAIIHNEEEVEEECKHLTYPLFVKPAKAGDSLGVDDKSLVNNLQELKQKVSSIIDEYSPILVEEYIAGREFTVMLAANADGKTVTVFKPVEYIFPEGNQFKTYALKTSELHPNANIACTDIELQAKLTASATQIFKSFGGVGYARLDFRVNDKKDIFFLEINFTCSVFYKDGYEGSADYILKHDGLVSQFLRHIINEGIARHKQEQKKYNIKGNSIAGYGIYANQDILANDLIFNGEGMAQRIITRRFVEQNWDIKERLIFAKYAYPLSKEVYLLWDNNPAEWAPQNHSCNANTGYNGLNVIALTNIKKGEELTLNYASFLDETMQPFNCQCGAPNCSGYITGIINNSVTERENKAAL
;
A
#
# COMPACT_ATOMS: atom_id res chain seq x y z
N MET A 1 7.99 3.05 25.34
CA MET A 1 7.07 3.02 24.18
C MET A 1 5.76 2.40 24.63
N LYS A 2 4.61 3.00 24.30
CA LYS A 2 3.27 2.54 24.61
C LYS A 2 2.64 1.95 23.34
N ILE A 3 2.44 0.64 23.32
CA ILE A 3 2.01 -0.12 22.14
C ILE A 3 0.59 -0.64 22.37
N CYS A 4 -0.31 -0.41 21.41
CA CYS A 4 -1.63 -1.04 21.41
C CYS A 4 -1.63 -2.21 20.42
N VAL A 5 -1.93 -3.43 20.87
CA VAL A 5 -2.04 -4.60 19.99
C VAL A 5 -3.52 -4.82 19.70
N LEU A 6 -3.90 -4.69 18.44
CA LEU A 6 -5.28 -4.85 17.97
C LEU A 6 -5.47 -6.27 17.45
N GLN A 7 -6.45 -6.98 18.02
CA GLN A 7 -6.75 -8.37 17.68
C GLN A 7 -8.25 -8.53 17.43
N PRO A 8 -8.67 -9.51 16.62
CA PRO A 8 -10.09 -9.73 16.36
C PRO A 8 -10.82 -10.23 17.62
N ASP A 9 -11.98 -9.65 17.88
CA ASP A 9 -13.00 -10.20 18.77
C ASP A 9 -13.96 -11.08 17.96
N TYR A 10 -14.04 -12.36 18.33
CA TYR A 10 -14.92 -13.35 17.70
C TYR A 10 -16.28 -13.47 18.42
N SER A 11 -16.54 -12.71 19.48
CA SER A 11 -17.74 -12.87 20.33
C SER A 11 -19.08 -12.70 19.61
N THR A 12 -19.10 -12.03 18.45
CA THR A 12 -20.27 -11.84 17.60
C THR A 12 -20.12 -12.49 16.22
N SER A 13 -19.20 -13.44 16.08
CA SER A 13 -18.86 -14.07 14.80
C SER A 13 -19.17 -15.57 14.83
N ASN A 14 -19.73 -16.07 13.74
CA ASN A 14 -19.88 -17.51 13.51
C ASN A 14 -18.75 -18.10 12.64
N VAL A 15 -17.75 -17.29 12.29
CA VAL A 15 -16.61 -17.76 11.48
C VAL A 15 -15.81 -18.79 12.27
N ASP A 16 -15.56 -19.94 11.66
CA ASP A 16 -14.84 -21.08 12.24
C ASP A 16 -13.37 -20.76 12.58
N TYR A 17 -12.78 -19.79 11.89
CA TYR A 17 -11.43 -19.27 12.10
C TYR A 17 -11.13 -18.88 13.55
N GLN A 18 -12.15 -18.60 14.37
CA GLN A 18 -12.02 -18.39 15.82
C GLN A 18 -11.34 -19.56 16.55
N ASN A 19 -11.39 -20.78 15.99
CA ASN A 19 -10.76 -21.96 16.57
C ASN A 19 -9.26 -22.05 16.27
N TYR A 20 -8.78 -21.23 15.32
CA TYR A 20 -7.41 -21.28 14.78
C TYR A 20 -6.62 -19.98 14.98
N ASP A 21 -7.28 -18.89 15.41
CA ASP A 21 -6.64 -17.59 15.70
C ASP A 21 -6.66 -17.27 17.21
N PRO A 22 -5.79 -17.90 18.03
CA PRO A 22 -5.74 -17.62 19.45
C PRO A 22 -5.24 -16.20 19.75
N PRO A 23 -5.61 -15.61 20.91
CA PRO A 23 -5.02 -14.36 21.35
C PRO A 23 -3.49 -14.43 21.45
N ARG A 24 -2.83 -13.41 20.92
CA ARG A 24 -1.38 -13.25 20.81
C ARG A 24 -0.89 -12.21 21.83
N ASP A 25 -0.09 -12.64 22.80
CA ASP A 25 0.56 -11.74 23.75
C ASP A 25 2.01 -11.43 23.33
N LEU A 26 2.22 -10.24 22.78
CA LEU A 26 3.52 -9.77 22.31
C LEU A 26 4.45 -9.23 23.41
N SER A 27 4.02 -9.14 24.67
CA SER A 27 4.77 -8.46 25.74
C SER A 27 6.16 -9.04 25.98
N HIS A 28 6.28 -10.36 25.83
CA HIS A 28 7.54 -11.08 26.01
C HIS A 28 8.58 -10.80 24.91
N LEU A 29 8.15 -10.33 23.73
CA LEU A 29 9.05 -10.06 22.60
C LEU A 29 9.79 -8.72 22.74
N MET A 30 9.22 -7.78 23.49
CA MET A 30 9.78 -6.45 23.77
C MET A 30 9.48 -6.03 25.23
N PRO A 31 10.10 -6.68 26.23
CA PRO A 31 9.75 -6.51 27.65
C PRO A 31 9.96 -5.08 28.18
N GLU A 32 10.73 -4.25 27.49
CA GLU A 32 10.93 -2.85 27.82
C GLU A 32 9.81 -1.90 27.36
N ALA A 33 8.85 -2.39 26.59
CA ALA A 33 7.69 -1.62 26.12
C ALA A 33 6.43 -1.92 26.96
N ASN A 34 5.51 -0.95 27.00
CA ASN A 34 4.22 -1.09 27.70
C ASN A 34 3.14 -1.48 26.69
N PHE A 35 2.65 -2.71 26.78
CA PHE A 35 1.63 -3.24 25.89
C PHE A 35 0.21 -3.09 26.45
N THR A 36 -0.74 -2.85 25.55
CA THR A 36 -2.18 -2.95 25.82
C THR A 36 -2.83 -3.72 24.68
N HIS A 37 -3.30 -4.92 24.96
CA HIS A 37 -3.98 -5.77 23.99
C HIS A 37 -5.47 -5.50 24.01
N VAL A 38 -6.05 -5.28 22.83
CA VAL A 38 -7.46 -4.93 22.67
C VAL A 38 -8.08 -5.85 21.64
N ALA A 39 -9.18 -6.49 22.02
CA ALA A 39 -10.05 -7.20 21.11
C ALA A 39 -11.02 -6.19 20.45
N LEU A 40 -10.98 -6.10 19.12
CA LEU A 40 -11.84 -5.24 18.32
C LEU A 40 -13.04 -6.03 17.82
N ASN A 41 -14.24 -5.48 17.99
CA ASN A 41 -15.46 -6.06 17.44
C ASN A 41 -15.80 -5.36 16.12
N LYS A 42 -16.03 -6.12 15.03
CA LYS A 42 -16.29 -5.57 13.69
C LYS A 42 -17.41 -4.53 13.67
N LEU A 43 -18.45 -4.72 14.50
CA LEU A 43 -19.61 -3.83 14.57
C LEU A 43 -19.28 -2.47 15.23
N THR A 44 -18.17 -2.38 15.96
CA THR A 44 -17.81 -1.18 16.74
C THR A 44 -16.38 -0.69 16.55
N THR A 45 -15.65 -1.19 15.53
CA THR A 45 -14.25 -0.86 15.23
C THR A 45 -13.96 0.64 15.31
N TYR A 46 -14.72 1.48 14.59
CA TYR A 46 -14.54 2.93 14.60
C TYR A 46 -14.67 3.53 16.01
N LYS A 47 -15.70 3.12 16.76
CA LYS A 47 -15.96 3.64 18.11
C LYS A 47 -14.85 3.25 19.07
N GLN A 48 -14.39 1.99 19.00
CA GLN A 48 -13.30 1.49 19.85
C GLN A 48 -11.99 2.23 19.53
N LEU A 49 -11.59 2.32 18.27
CA LEU A 49 -10.34 3.00 17.88
C LEU A 49 -10.37 4.51 18.18
N LYS A 50 -11.52 5.17 18.02
CA LYS A 50 -11.69 6.58 18.44
C LYS A 50 -11.57 6.79 19.96
N GLN A 51 -11.89 5.78 20.76
CA GLN A 51 -11.66 5.83 22.20
C GLN A 51 -10.18 5.57 22.53
N LEU A 52 -9.55 4.62 21.85
CA LEU A 52 -8.13 4.29 22.02
C LEU A 52 -7.21 5.44 21.58
N SER A 53 -7.59 6.21 20.55
CA SER A 53 -6.82 7.38 20.09
C SER A 53 -6.58 8.43 21.16
N LYS A 54 -7.45 8.50 22.18
CA LYS A 54 -7.32 9.41 23.33
C LYS A 54 -6.29 8.94 24.36
N GLN A 55 -5.75 7.74 24.22
CA GLN A 55 -4.80 7.14 25.17
C GLN A 55 -3.33 7.39 24.81
N ASN A 56 -3.03 8.13 23.74
CA ASN A 56 -1.67 8.49 23.32
C ASN A 56 -0.74 7.26 23.19
N PHE A 57 -1.16 6.26 22.42
CA PHE A 57 -0.27 5.16 22.01
C PHE A 57 0.75 5.67 20.98
N ASP A 58 1.97 5.16 21.04
CA ASP A 58 3.04 5.47 20.08
C ASP A 58 2.82 4.76 18.74
N ILE A 59 2.19 3.57 18.77
CA ILE A 59 1.95 2.71 17.61
C ILE A 59 0.81 1.72 17.90
N TYR A 60 0.04 1.39 16.87
CA TYR A 60 -0.94 0.31 16.88
C TYR A 60 -0.41 -0.88 16.07
N VAL A 61 -0.15 -2.00 16.73
CA VAL A 61 0.19 -3.26 16.06
C VAL A 61 -1.10 -3.93 15.63
N ASN A 62 -1.41 -3.88 14.34
CA ASN A 62 -2.61 -4.49 13.78
C ASN A 62 -2.39 -5.98 13.48
N LEU A 63 -3.14 -6.86 14.15
CA LEU A 63 -3.18 -8.31 13.91
C LEU A 63 -4.56 -8.78 13.43
N CYS A 64 -5.43 -7.86 13.00
CA CYS A 64 -6.74 -8.18 12.42
C CYS A 64 -6.60 -8.46 10.92
N GLU A 65 -6.99 -9.66 10.50
CA GLU A 65 -6.75 -10.22 9.16
C GLU A 65 -8.00 -10.81 8.50
N GLY A 66 -9.21 -10.50 9.01
CA GLY A 66 -10.43 -11.11 8.51
C GLY A 66 -10.87 -10.58 7.14
N TYR A 67 -11.61 -11.36 6.35
CA TYR A 67 -12.08 -10.90 5.03
C TYR A 67 -13.31 -9.98 5.13
N LEU A 68 -13.61 -9.25 4.04
CA LEU A 68 -14.76 -8.34 3.98
C LEU A 68 -16.09 -9.04 4.30
N GLU A 69 -16.25 -10.27 3.80
CA GLU A 69 -17.47 -11.08 3.99
C GLU A 69 -17.58 -11.69 5.39
N TRP A 70 -16.50 -11.69 6.16
CA TRP A 70 -16.48 -12.29 7.49
C TRP A 70 -17.07 -11.35 8.55
N GLU A 71 -17.63 -11.92 9.62
CA GLU A 71 -18.16 -11.16 10.77
C GLU A 71 -17.06 -10.78 11.80
N VAL A 72 -15.80 -10.63 11.35
CA VAL A 72 -14.64 -10.25 12.18
C VAL A 72 -13.90 -9.03 11.62
N PRO A 73 -13.15 -8.27 12.44
CA PRO A 73 -12.44 -7.09 11.97
C PRO A 73 -11.48 -7.39 10.81
N SER A 74 -11.51 -6.49 9.83
CA SER A 74 -10.93 -6.62 8.50
C SER A 74 -10.27 -5.29 8.08
N ILE A 75 -10.40 -4.91 6.81
CA ILE A 75 -10.00 -3.61 6.26
C ILE A 75 -10.61 -2.41 7.01
N ASP A 76 -11.75 -2.58 7.70
CA ASP A 76 -12.37 -1.54 8.54
C ASP A 76 -11.45 -1.02 9.64
N VAL A 77 -10.54 -1.87 10.15
CA VAL A 77 -9.52 -1.49 11.15
C VAL A 77 -8.52 -0.54 10.52
N ILE A 78 -7.95 -0.91 9.36
CA ILE A 78 -6.93 -0.12 8.65
C ILE A 78 -7.50 1.21 8.20
N TYR A 79 -8.68 1.19 7.56
CA TYR A 79 -9.36 2.40 7.12
C TYR A 79 -9.64 3.34 8.30
N THR A 80 -10.03 2.81 9.46
CA THR A 80 -10.25 3.62 10.66
C THR A 80 -8.94 4.21 11.20
N LEU A 81 -7.86 3.43 11.21
CA LEU A 81 -6.54 3.91 11.66
C LEU A 81 -6.03 5.06 10.76
N GLU A 82 -6.18 4.94 9.44
CA GLU A 82 -5.89 5.98 8.46
C GLU A 82 -6.76 7.23 8.68
N LEU A 83 -8.09 7.04 8.81
CA LEU A 83 -9.05 8.13 9.04
C LEU A 83 -8.76 8.91 10.34
N LEU A 84 -8.29 8.22 11.38
CA LEU A 84 -7.91 8.83 12.65
C LEU A 84 -6.46 9.35 12.66
N ASN A 85 -5.72 9.22 11.55
CA ASN A 85 -4.31 9.55 11.42
C ASN A 85 -3.48 8.95 12.58
N LEU A 86 -3.62 7.65 12.80
CA LEU A 86 -2.90 6.91 13.84
C LEU A 86 -1.69 6.18 13.23
N PRO A 87 -0.56 6.07 13.93
CA PRO A 87 0.56 5.23 13.48
C PRO A 87 0.20 3.76 13.63
N PHE A 88 0.39 2.93 12.60
CA PHE A 88 0.10 1.49 12.71
C PHE A 88 1.03 0.60 11.86
N THR A 89 1.12 -0.68 12.20
CA THR A 89 1.89 -1.69 11.44
C THR A 89 1.04 -2.35 10.37
N GLY A 90 1.67 -2.79 9.28
CA GLY A 90 1.00 -3.51 8.19
C GLY A 90 0.62 -2.60 7.01
N PRO A 91 -0.26 -3.08 6.11
CA PRO A 91 -0.52 -2.41 4.85
C PRO A 91 -1.50 -1.25 4.98
N THR A 92 -1.49 -0.34 3.99
CA THR A 92 -2.57 0.63 3.79
C THR A 92 -3.85 -0.05 3.28
N SER A 93 -4.99 0.64 3.36
CA SER A 93 -6.26 0.14 2.83
C SER A 93 -6.19 -0.22 1.33
N LEU A 94 -5.37 0.47 0.54
CA LEU A 94 -5.12 0.18 -0.87
C LEU A 94 -4.41 -1.17 -1.14
N LEU A 95 -3.66 -1.68 -0.16
CA LEU A 95 -2.83 -2.88 -0.29
C LEU A 95 -3.43 -4.10 0.40
N TYR A 96 -4.57 -3.94 1.09
CA TYR A 96 -5.11 -4.94 1.97
C TYR A 96 -5.36 -6.30 1.29
N ASP A 97 -6.10 -6.29 0.18
CA ASP A 97 -6.48 -7.49 -0.57
C ASP A 97 -6.57 -7.15 -2.08
N PRO A 98 -5.42 -7.00 -2.77
CA PRO A 98 -5.43 -6.70 -4.20
C PRO A 98 -6.06 -7.85 -4.99
N PRO A 99 -6.77 -7.59 -6.10
CA PRO A 99 -7.29 -8.68 -6.93
C PRO A 99 -6.16 -9.55 -7.50
N LYS A 100 -6.37 -10.88 -7.55
CA LYS A 100 -5.36 -11.82 -8.10
C LYS A 100 -4.96 -11.50 -9.54
N GLU A 101 -5.87 -10.95 -10.34
CA GLU A 101 -5.55 -10.47 -11.70
C GLU A 101 -4.53 -9.33 -11.68
N LEU A 102 -4.68 -8.38 -10.75
CA LEU A 102 -3.72 -7.29 -10.56
C LEU A 102 -2.37 -7.82 -10.07
N MET A 103 -2.36 -8.79 -9.16
CA MET A 103 -1.15 -9.50 -8.73
C MET A 103 -0.40 -10.10 -9.90
N LYS A 104 -1.11 -10.77 -10.81
CA LYS A 104 -0.52 -11.37 -12.00
C LYS A 104 0.02 -10.33 -12.97
N TYR A 105 -0.74 -9.26 -13.21
CA TYR A 105 -0.30 -8.16 -14.07
C TYR A 105 0.98 -7.48 -13.55
N VAL A 106 1.06 -7.23 -12.24
CA VAL A 106 2.26 -6.66 -11.61
C VAL A 106 3.45 -7.62 -11.74
N ALA A 107 3.25 -8.92 -11.50
CA ALA A 107 4.33 -9.90 -11.69
C ALA A 107 4.81 -9.97 -13.15
N TYR A 108 3.90 -9.90 -14.12
CA TYR A 108 4.25 -9.82 -15.54
C TYR A 108 5.08 -8.58 -15.87
N ALA A 109 4.70 -7.41 -15.34
CA ALA A 109 5.44 -6.16 -15.54
C ALA A 109 6.88 -6.25 -15.00
N GLU A 110 7.09 -7.02 -13.94
CA GLU A 110 8.41 -7.29 -13.34
C GLU A 110 9.14 -8.49 -13.97
N GLY A 111 8.57 -9.13 -14.99
CA GLY A 111 9.17 -10.28 -15.67
C GLY A 111 9.20 -11.56 -14.84
N VAL A 112 8.33 -11.68 -13.83
CA VAL A 112 8.15 -12.88 -13.02
C VAL A 112 6.98 -13.69 -13.59
N ASN A 113 7.21 -14.99 -13.85
CA ASN A 113 6.15 -15.83 -14.42
C ASN A 113 5.00 -15.99 -13.42
N THR A 114 3.80 -16.15 -13.96
CA THR A 114 2.63 -16.61 -13.22
C THR A 114 1.98 -17.74 -14.00
N PRO A 115 1.21 -18.64 -13.36
CA PRO A 115 0.41 -19.60 -14.10
C PRO A 115 -0.50 -18.89 -15.11
N ALA A 116 -0.56 -19.41 -16.34
CA ALA A 116 -1.57 -18.97 -17.30
C ALA A 116 -2.95 -19.21 -16.69
N TYR A 117 -3.90 -18.32 -16.98
CA TYR A 117 -5.17 -18.31 -16.25
C TYR A 117 -6.34 -17.84 -17.10
N ALA A 118 -7.54 -18.09 -16.56
CA ALA A 118 -8.82 -17.57 -17.01
C ALA A 118 -9.67 -17.15 -15.80
N ILE A 119 -10.55 -16.18 -15.99
CA ILE A 119 -11.52 -15.73 -15.00
C ILE A 119 -12.91 -16.12 -15.48
N ILE A 120 -13.65 -16.82 -14.63
CA ILE A 120 -14.96 -17.38 -14.94
C ILE A 120 -16.01 -16.71 -14.07
N HIS A 121 -16.96 -16.01 -14.68
CA HIS A 121 -18.06 -15.34 -13.99
C HIS A 121 -19.32 -16.21 -13.90
N ASN A 122 -19.50 -17.13 -14.86
CA ASN A 122 -20.60 -18.09 -14.90
C ASN A 122 -20.16 -19.41 -15.56
N GLU A 123 -20.94 -20.47 -15.40
CA GLU A 123 -20.60 -21.81 -15.91
C GLU A 123 -20.49 -21.89 -17.44
N GLU A 124 -21.20 -21.02 -18.16
CA GLU A 124 -21.24 -21.04 -19.63
C GLU A 124 -19.92 -20.58 -20.25
N GLU A 125 -19.16 -19.75 -19.54
CA GLU A 125 -17.85 -19.23 -19.96
C GLU A 125 -16.73 -20.27 -19.89
N VAL A 126 -16.88 -21.32 -19.08
CA VAL A 126 -15.79 -22.26 -18.72
C VAL A 126 -15.03 -22.79 -19.94
N GLU A 127 -15.74 -23.24 -20.97
CA GLU A 127 -15.12 -23.90 -22.12
C GLU A 127 -14.40 -22.91 -23.04
N GLU A 128 -15.02 -21.76 -23.31
CA GLU A 128 -14.46 -20.75 -24.21
C GLU A 128 -13.29 -20.00 -23.57
N GLU A 129 -13.42 -19.63 -22.29
CA GLU A 129 -12.39 -18.89 -21.56
C GLU A 129 -11.21 -19.77 -21.14
N CYS A 130 -11.36 -21.09 -21.00
CA CYS A 130 -10.25 -21.98 -20.63
C CYS A 130 -9.59 -22.68 -21.83
N LYS A 131 -10.04 -22.44 -23.07
CA LYS A 131 -9.55 -23.16 -24.26
C LYS A 131 -8.05 -23.01 -24.54
N HIS A 132 -7.44 -21.92 -24.06
CA HIS A 132 -6.00 -21.65 -24.21
C HIS A 132 -5.14 -22.26 -23.09
N LEU A 133 -5.76 -22.87 -22.09
CA LEU A 133 -5.06 -23.46 -20.93
C LEU A 133 -4.77 -24.95 -21.15
N THR A 134 -3.69 -25.41 -20.54
CA THR A 134 -3.22 -26.80 -20.61
C THR A 134 -3.47 -27.50 -19.28
N TYR A 135 -4.17 -28.64 -19.33
CA TYR A 135 -4.38 -29.48 -18.15
C TYR A 135 -3.07 -30.10 -17.62
N PRO A 136 -2.95 -30.34 -16.30
CA PRO A 136 -3.98 -30.13 -15.27
C PRO A 136 -4.19 -28.65 -14.92
N LEU A 137 -5.42 -28.30 -14.52
CA LEU A 137 -5.80 -26.94 -14.10
C LEU A 137 -6.12 -26.90 -12.61
N PHE A 138 -6.01 -25.73 -12.01
CA PHE A 138 -6.29 -25.46 -10.62
C PHE A 138 -7.42 -24.42 -10.50
N VAL A 139 -8.51 -24.80 -9.84
CA VAL A 139 -9.72 -23.99 -9.70
C VAL A 139 -9.79 -23.42 -8.28
N LYS A 140 -9.84 -22.09 -8.14
CA LYS A 140 -9.93 -21.42 -6.84
C LYS A 140 -10.77 -20.14 -6.93
N PRO A 141 -11.36 -19.65 -5.82
CA PRO A 141 -11.97 -18.33 -5.80
C PRO A 141 -10.97 -17.22 -6.20
N ALA A 142 -11.41 -16.29 -7.06
CA ALA A 142 -10.59 -15.12 -7.38
C ALA A 142 -10.47 -14.20 -6.15
N LYS A 143 -11.55 -14.07 -5.36
CA LYS A 143 -11.65 -13.22 -4.17
C LYS A 143 -11.88 -14.03 -2.91
N ALA A 144 -10.84 -14.73 -2.48
CA ALA A 144 -10.76 -15.34 -1.16
C ALA A 144 -9.29 -15.59 -0.83
N GLY A 145 -8.95 -15.58 0.46
CA GLY A 145 -7.65 -16.01 0.95
C GLY A 145 -7.75 -17.32 1.74
N ASP A 146 -6.65 -17.70 2.38
CA ASP A 146 -6.48 -18.91 3.21
C ASP A 146 -6.92 -20.24 2.57
N SER A 147 -6.98 -20.31 1.23
CA SER A 147 -7.49 -21.47 0.49
C SER A 147 -8.98 -21.75 0.71
N LEU A 148 -9.80 -20.75 1.08
CA LEU A 148 -11.26 -20.88 1.05
C LEU A 148 -11.74 -21.32 -0.35
N GLY A 149 -12.70 -22.24 -0.41
CA GLY A 149 -13.18 -22.86 -1.65
C GLY A 149 -12.22 -23.86 -2.30
N VAL A 150 -10.99 -24.04 -1.78
CA VAL A 150 -9.98 -24.98 -2.29
C VAL A 150 -9.99 -26.27 -1.48
N ASP A 151 -10.40 -27.34 -2.15
CA ASP A 151 -10.40 -28.73 -1.68
C ASP A 151 -9.64 -29.65 -2.67
N ASP A 152 -9.62 -30.96 -2.41
CA ASP A 152 -8.96 -31.96 -3.25
C ASP A 152 -9.47 -31.99 -4.70
N LYS A 153 -10.68 -31.48 -4.98
CA LYS A 153 -11.28 -31.41 -6.32
C LYS A 153 -10.90 -30.13 -7.07
N SER A 154 -10.07 -29.28 -6.47
CA SER A 154 -9.59 -28.04 -7.09
C SER A 154 -8.55 -28.30 -8.16
N LEU A 155 -7.84 -29.42 -8.09
CA LEU A 155 -6.94 -29.88 -9.15
C LEU A 155 -7.72 -30.76 -10.12
N VAL A 156 -7.95 -30.25 -11.33
CA VAL A 156 -8.79 -30.88 -12.35
C VAL A 156 -7.94 -31.29 -13.57
N ASN A 157 -8.24 -32.45 -14.14
CA ASN A 157 -7.43 -33.06 -15.20
C ASN A 157 -8.10 -33.01 -16.58
N ASN A 158 -9.37 -32.60 -16.64
CA ASN A 158 -10.13 -32.53 -17.89
C ASN A 158 -11.32 -31.56 -17.75
N LEU A 159 -12.00 -31.29 -18.88
CA LEU A 159 -13.13 -30.37 -18.95
C LEU A 159 -14.32 -30.78 -18.08
N GLN A 160 -14.56 -32.08 -17.91
CA GLN A 160 -15.66 -32.57 -17.09
C GLN A 160 -15.44 -32.24 -15.61
N GLU A 161 -14.24 -32.53 -15.09
CA GLU A 161 -13.84 -32.17 -13.73
C GLU A 161 -13.84 -30.65 -13.52
N LEU A 162 -13.35 -29.88 -14.51
CA LEU A 162 -13.38 -28.42 -14.47
C LEU A 162 -14.82 -27.88 -14.31
N LYS A 163 -15.74 -28.29 -15.19
CA LYS A 163 -17.16 -27.86 -15.13
C LYS A 163 -17.80 -28.23 -13.79
N GLN A 164 -17.54 -29.44 -13.29
CA GLN A 164 -18.05 -29.88 -11.98
C GLN A 164 -17.53 -29.03 -10.83
N LYS A 165 -16.22 -28.76 -10.78
CA LYS A 165 -15.63 -27.97 -9.69
C LYS A 165 -16.11 -26.52 -9.75
N VAL A 166 -16.13 -25.89 -10.93
CA VAL A 166 -16.64 -24.53 -11.10
C VAL A 166 -18.10 -24.45 -10.62
N SER A 167 -18.97 -25.34 -11.10
CA SER A 167 -20.38 -25.38 -10.70
C SER A 167 -20.57 -25.51 -9.18
N SER A 168 -19.71 -26.27 -8.50
CA SER A 168 -19.82 -26.46 -7.05
C SER A 168 -19.51 -25.23 -6.20
N ILE A 169 -18.79 -24.23 -6.73
CA ILE A 169 -18.33 -23.07 -5.94
C ILE A 169 -18.74 -21.72 -6.53
N ILE A 170 -19.20 -21.66 -7.78
CA ILE A 170 -19.41 -20.38 -8.48
C ILE A 170 -20.50 -19.51 -7.86
N ASP A 171 -21.58 -20.11 -7.35
CA ASP A 171 -22.67 -19.37 -6.71
C ASP A 171 -22.23 -18.64 -5.43
N GLU A 172 -21.25 -19.20 -4.71
CA GLU A 172 -20.73 -18.65 -3.46
C GLU A 172 -19.52 -17.73 -3.70
N TYR A 173 -18.66 -18.05 -4.67
CA TYR A 173 -17.33 -17.45 -4.82
C TYR A 173 -17.09 -16.71 -6.14
N SER A 174 -18.11 -16.45 -6.96
CA SER A 174 -17.92 -15.76 -8.26
C SER A 174 -17.23 -14.39 -8.08
N PRO A 175 -16.18 -14.08 -8.88
CA PRO A 175 -15.65 -14.89 -9.98
C PRO A 175 -14.66 -15.97 -9.55
N ILE A 176 -14.56 -17.03 -10.35
CA ILE A 176 -13.63 -18.16 -10.17
C ILE A 176 -12.38 -17.95 -11.02
N LEU A 177 -11.22 -18.22 -10.44
CA LEU A 177 -9.92 -18.21 -11.10
C LEU A 177 -9.52 -19.64 -11.45
N VAL A 178 -9.29 -19.89 -12.73
CA VAL A 178 -8.77 -21.17 -13.26
C VAL A 178 -7.34 -20.94 -13.73
N GLU A 179 -6.39 -21.70 -13.21
CA GLU A 179 -4.96 -21.57 -13.53
C GLU A 179 -4.40 -22.87 -14.08
N GLU A 180 -3.38 -22.82 -14.93
CA GLU A 180 -2.55 -23.99 -15.19
C GLU A 180 -1.86 -24.45 -13.90
N TYR A 181 -1.97 -25.73 -13.58
CA TYR A 181 -1.35 -26.27 -12.38
C TYR A 181 0.16 -26.42 -12.59
N ILE A 182 0.94 -25.68 -11.81
CA ILE A 182 2.40 -25.78 -11.82
C ILE A 182 2.82 -26.91 -10.89
N ALA A 183 3.14 -28.08 -11.43
CA ALA A 183 3.73 -29.17 -10.66
C ALA A 183 5.12 -28.78 -10.13
N GLY A 184 5.43 -29.16 -8.89
CA GLY A 184 6.74 -28.93 -8.29
C GLY A 184 6.67 -28.50 -6.82
N ARG A 185 7.70 -27.76 -6.40
CA ARG A 185 7.92 -27.33 -5.00
C ARG A 185 7.22 -26.02 -4.72
N GLU A 186 6.76 -25.82 -3.49
CA GLU A 186 6.10 -24.58 -3.07
C GLU A 186 6.94 -23.82 -2.05
N PHE A 187 7.14 -22.53 -2.30
CA PHE A 187 7.95 -21.65 -1.47
C PHE A 187 7.16 -20.44 -1.03
N THR A 188 7.50 -19.97 0.15
CA THR A 188 6.95 -18.76 0.75
C THR A 188 8.11 -17.82 1.08
N VAL A 189 7.99 -16.57 0.66
CA VAL A 189 8.95 -15.49 0.94
C VAL A 189 8.25 -14.41 1.73
N MET A 190 8.78 -14.07 2.90
CA MET A 190 8.30 -12.95 3.70
C MET A 190 9.25 -11.76 3.55
N LEU A 191 8.71 -10.55 3.58
CA LEU A 191 9.49 -9.32 3.55
C LEU A 191 8.81 -8.19 4.31
N ALA A 192 9.57 -7.16 4.67
CA ALA A 192 9.09 -5.96 5.33
C ALA A 192 9.76 -4.71 4.76
N ALA A 193 8.97 -3.65 4.55
CA ALA A 193 9.50 -2.34 4.22
C ALA A 193 10.39 -1.82 5.36
N ASN A 194 11.41 -1.04 5.02
CA ASN A 194 12.29 -0.41 6.00
C ASN A 194 11.82 1.01 6.32
N ALA A 195 12.22 1.52 7.49
CA ALA A 195 11.86 2.86 7.98
C ALA A 195 12.32 4.04 7.10
N ASP A 196 13.16 3.79 6.09
CA ASP A 196 13.55 4.80 5.10
C ASP A 196 12.53 5.00 3.97
N GLY A 197 11.51 4.12 3.89
CA GLY A 197 10.47 4.13 2.85
C GLY A 197 10.98 3.77 1.45
N LYS A 198 12.20 3.23 1.33
CA LYS A 198 12.89 2.99 0.04
C LYS A 198 13.43 1.57 -0.08
N THR A 199 13.91 1.01 1.02
CA THR A 199 14.51 -0.31 1.06
C THR A 199 13.57 -1.33 1.70
N VAL A 200 13.84 -2.61 1.43
CA VAL A 200 13.03 -3.74 1.90
C VAL A 200 13.98 -4.76 2.49
N THR A 201 13.60 -5.34 3.63
CA THR A 201 14.27 -6.50 4.22
C THR A 201 13.51 -7.75 3.84
N VAL A 202 14.19 -8.71 3.23
CA VAL A 202 13.61 -10.00 2.83
C VAL A 202 14.13 -11.08 3.75
N PHE A 203 13.23 -11.88 4.30
CA PHE A 203 13.55 -13.00 5.18
C PHE A 203 13.87 -14.25 4.37
N LYS A 204 14.49 -15.23 5.01
CA LYS A 204 14.86 -16.47 4.35
C LYS A 204 13.60 -17.20 3.83
N PRO A 205 13.54 -17.55 2.53
CA PRO A 205 12.43 -18.33 2.00
C PRO A 205 12.32 -19.69 2.70
N VAL A 206 11.08 -20.14 2.93
CA VAL A 206 10.78 -21.50 3.38
C VAL A 206 10.09 -22.27 2.27
N GLU A 207 10.44 -23.54 2.14
CA GLU A 207 9.71 -24.52 1.35
C GLU A 207 8.65 -25.18 2.22
N TYR A 208 7.47 -25.39 1.66
CA TYR A 208 6.46 -26.23 2.26
C TYR A 208 6.53 -27.64 1.67
N ILE A 209 6.85 -28.61 2.51
CA ILE A 209 6.89 -30.03 2.16
C ILE A 209 5.49 -30.60 2.32
N PHE A 210 4.88 -30.95 1.21
CA PHE A 210 3.55 -31.55 1.20
C PHE A 210 3.56 -32.90 1.93
N PRO A 211 2.58 -33.17 2.81
CA PRO A 211 2.35 -34.51 3.33
C PRO A 211 2.12 -35.51 2.20
N GLU A 212 2.38 -36.79 2.48
CA GLU A 212 2.20 -37.85 1.49
C GLU A 212 0.75 -37.88 0.96
N GLY A 213 0.58 -37.81 -0.36
CA GLY A 213 -0.72 -37.76 -1.02
C GLY A 213 -1.23 -36.35 -1.33
N ASN A 214 -0.68 -35.31 -0.72
CA ASN A 214 -1.04 -33.92 -1.01
C ASN A 214 -0.12 -33.31 -2.07
N GLN A 215 -0.69 -32.44 -2.90
CA GLN A 215 0.03 -31.77 -4.00
C GLN A 215 -0.13 -30.25 -3.98
N PHE A 216 -0.92 -29.71 -3.05
CA PHE A 216 -1.19 -28.29 -2.84
C PHE A 216 -1.81 -28.07 -1.45
N LYS A 217 -1.80 -26.82 -0.95
CA LYS A 217 -2.37 -26.47 0.35
C LYS A 217 -3.88 -26.21 0.24
N THR A 218 -4.69 -27.16 0.72
CA THR A 218 -6.12 -26.98 0.97
C THR A 218 -6.37 -26.07 2.18
N TYR A 219 -7.60 -25.60 2.38
CA TYR A 219 -7.98 -24.86 3.61
C TYR A 219 -7.63 -25.67 4.87
N ALA A 220 -7.98 -26.96 4.90
CA ALA A 220 -7.72 -27.84 6.03
C ALA A 220 -6.23 -27.95 6.38
N LEU A 221 -5.36 -28.00 5.38
CA LEU A 221 -3.90 -28.02 5.55
C LEU A 221 -3.31 -26.71 6.10
N LYS A 222 -4.02 -25.58 5.93
CA LYS A 222 -3.59 -24.27 6.42
C LYS A 222 -4.10 -23.97 7.83
N THR A 223 -5.28 -24.48 8.21
CA THR A 223 -5.96 -24.09 9.45
C THR A 223 -6.02 -25.23 10.48
N SER A 224 -6.45 -26.42 10.07
CA SER A 224 -6.79 -27.52 10.99
C SER A 224 -5.70 -28.58 11.15
N GLU A 225 -4.84 -28.77 10.15
CA GLU A 225 -3.79 -29.77 10.19
C GLU A 225 -2.44 -29.12 10.45
N LEU A 226 -1.93 -29.30 11.67
CA LEU A 226 -0.64 -28.78 12.06
C LEU A 226 0.48 -29.65 11.49
N HIS A 227 1.27 -29.07 10.57
CA HIS A 227 2.41 -29.74 9.96
C HIS A 227 3.73 -29.04 10.33
N PRO A 228 4.19 -29.15 11.61
CA PRO A 228 5.30 -28.35 12.10
C PRO A 228 6.63 -28.65 11.41
N ASN A 229 6.76 -29.84 10.83
CA ASN A 229 7.95 -30.26 10.09
C ASN A 229 7.87 -29.98 8.58
N ALA A 230 6.76 -29.41 8.08
CA ALA A 230 6.58 -29.15 6.66
C ALA A 230 7.29 -27.87 6.19
N ASN A 231 7.50 -26.88 7.06
CA ASN A 231 8.14 -25.62 6.68
C ASN A 231 9.65 -25.68 6.89
N ILE A 232 10.41 -26.00 5.84
CA ILE A 232 11.87 -26.09 5.90
C ILE A 232 12.52 -24.87 5.25
N ALA A 233 13.61 -24.37 5.82
CA ALA A 233 14.35 -23.27 5.22
C ALA A 233 14.92 -23.67 3.85
N CYS A 234 14.78 -22.80 2.85
CA CYS A 234 15.38 -23.03 1.53
C CYS A 234 16.91 -23.12 1.66
N THR A 235 17.50 -24.16 1.08
CA THR A 235 18.95 -24.43 1.12
C THR A 235 19.64 -24.22 -0.23
N ASP A 236 18.87 -24.15 -1.33
CA ASP A 236 19.39 -23.84 -2.67
C ASP A 236 19.63 -22.34 -2.78
N ILE A 237 20.90 -21.93 -2.74
CA ILE A 237 21.33 -20.52 -2.72
C ILE A 237 20.89 -19.78 -3.99
N GLU A 238 20.96 -20.43 -5.16
CA GLU A 238 20.58 -19.80 -6.42
C GLU A 238 19.07 -19.57 -6.47
N LEU A 239 18.30 -20.58 -6.06
CA LEU A 239 16.85 -20.47 -5.98
C LEU A 239 16.41 -19.42 -4.96
N GLN A 240 17.05 -19.40 -3.78
CA GLN A 240 16.81 -18.38 -2.76
C GLN A 240 17.04 -16.97 -3.33
N ALA A 241 18.14 -16.73 -4.04
CA ALA A 241 18.42 -15.43 -4.64
C ALA A 241 17.34 -15.01 -5.65
N LYS A 242 16.88 -15.94 -6.50
CA LYS A 242 15.81 -15.68 -7.48
C LYS A 242 14.46 -15.40 -6.83
N LEU A 243 14.09 -16.17 -5.79
CA LEU A 243 12.87 -15.96 -5.01
C LEU A 243 12.88 -14.60 -4.30
N THR A 244 14.00 -14.26 -3.64
CA THR A 244 14.17 -12.97 -2.96
C THR A 244 14.10 -11.79 -3.94
N ALA A 245 14.74 -11.89 -5.10
CA ALA A 245 14.70 -10.84 -6.11
C ALA A 245 13.27 -10.64 -6.66
N SER A 246 12.60 -11.73 -7.04
CA SER A 246 11.22 -11.70 -7.55
C SER A 246 10.26 -11.11 -6.53
N ALA A 247 10.37 -11.53 -5.26
CA ALA A 247 9.51 -11.03 -4.20
C ALA A 247 9.72 -9.53 -3.93
N THR A 248 10.98 -9.08 -3.95
CA THR A 248 11.33 -7.67 -3.75
C THR A 248 10.74 -6.78 -4.86
N GLN A 249 10.87 -7.21 -6.12
CA GLN A 249 10.38 -6.47 -7.29
C GLN A 249 8.86 -6.35 -7.27
N ILE A 250 8.15 -7.46 -7.04
CA ILE A 250 6.68 -7.47 -6.96
C ILE A 250 6.20 -6.57 -5.83
N PHE A 251 6.73 -6.72 -4.61
CA PHE A 251 6.32 -5.90 -3.46
C PHE A 251 6.57 -4.40 -3.70
N LYS A 252 7.73 -4.03 -4.27
CA LYS A 252 8.02 -2.63 -4.60
C LYS A 252 7.12 -2.06 -5.68
N SER A 253 6.73 -2.86 -6.67
CA SER A 253 5.84 -2.43 -7.76
C SER A 253 4.42 -2.18 -7.29
N PHE A 254 4.00 -2.85 -6.22
CA PHE A 254 2.79 -2.51 -5.49
C PHE A 254 2.91 -1.22 -4.65
N GLY A 255 4.11 -0.64 -4.51
CA GLY A 255 4.35 0.41 -3.51
C GLY A 255 4.24 -0.12 -2.09
N GLY A 256 4.63 -1.38 -1.87
CA GLY A 256 4.44 -2.11 -0.63
C GLY A 256 5.01 -1.39 0.60
N VAL A 257 4.17 -1.29 1.65
CA VAL A 257 4.54 -0.82 2.99
C VAL A 257 4.21 -1.88 4.03
N GLY A 258 4.68 -1.71 5.26
CA GLY A 258 4.51 -2.72 6.31
C GLY A 258 5.24 -4.02 5.96
N TYR A 259 4.52 -5.12 5.86
CA TYR A 259 5.09 -6.44 5.55
C TYR A 259 4.13 -7.26 4.67
N ALA A 260 4.66 -8.26 4.00
CA ALA A 260 3.87 -9.17 3.18
C ALA A 260 4.54 -10.55 3.07
N ARG A 261 3.71 -11.52 2.68
CA ARG A 261 4.11 -12.87 2.31
C ARG A 261 3.80 -13.11 0.84
N LEU A 262 4.73 -13.66 0.10
CA LEU A 262 4.56 -14.02 -1.31
C LEU A 262 4.76 -15.53 -1.47
N ASP A 263 3.82 -16.17 -2.15
CA ASP A 263 3.83 -17.61 -2.38
C ASP A 263 4.18 -17.90 -3.84
N PHE A 264 5.03 -18.90 -4.04
CA PHE A 264 5.61 -19.27 -5.32
C PHE A 264 5.57 -20.78 -5.53
N ARG A 265 5.48 -21.20 -6.78
CA ARG A 265 5.79 -22.56 -7.22
C ARG A 265 7.02 -22.61 -8.09
N VAL A 266 7.78 -23.69 -7.96
CA VAL A 266 9.01 -23.93 -8.70
C VAL A 266 8.91 -25.28 -9.38
N ASN A 267 8.89 -25.28 -10.71
CA ASN A 267 8.77 -26.51 -11.50
C ASN A 267 10.10 -27.30 -11.55
N ASP A 268 10.09 -28.46 -12.17
CA ASP A 268 11.28 -29.32 -12.32
C ASP A 268 12.42 -28.69 -13.14
N LYS A 269 12.11 -27.66 -13.94
CA LYS A 269 13.09 -26.86 -14.70
C LYS A 269 13.67 -25.71 -13.87
N LYS A 270 13.26 -25.56 -12.62
CA LYS A 270 13.57 -24.43 -11.72
C LYS A 270 13.03 -23.07 -12.17
N ASP A 271 12.00 -23.05 -13.02
CA ASP A 271 11.27 -21.83 -13.32
C ASP A 271 10.38 -21.47 -12.12
N ILE A 272 10.38 -20.19 -11.75
CA ILE A 272 9.60 -19.65 -10.63
C ILE A 272 8.28 -19.10 -11.17
N PHE A 273 7.18 -19.47 -10.53
CA PHE A 273 5.83 -18.99 -10.79
C PHE A 273 5.27 -18.34 -9.53
N PHE A 274 4.98 -17.05 -9.60
CA PHE A 274 4.30 -16.32 -8.55
C PHE A 274 2.82 -16.71 -8.50
N LEU A 275 2.34 -17.03 -7.30
CA LEU A 275 0.94 -17.42 -7.06
C LEU A 275 0.13 -16.23 -6.55
N GLU A 276 0.55 -15.66 -5.41
CA GLU A 276 -0.15 -14.58 -4.73
C GLU A 276 0.74 -13.86 -3.71
N ILE A 277 0.33 -12.65 -3.35
CA ILE A 277 0.90 -11.84 -2.26
C ILE A 277 -0.20 -11.61 -1.21
N ASN A 278 0.15 -11.78 0.06
CA ASN A 278 -0.72 -11.47 1.20
C ASN A 278 -0.05 -10.40 2.08
N PHE A 279 -0.68 -9.24 2.16
CA PHE A 279 -0.20 -8.09 2.94
C PHE A 279 -0.64 -8.11 4.41
N THR A 280 -1.57 -8.98 4.78
CA THR A 280 -2.01 -9.19 6.17
C THR A 280 -1.83 -10.65 6.56
N CYS A 281 -0.62 -11.18 6.34
CA CYS A 281 -0.31 -12.55 6.71
C CYS A 281 -0.18 -12.69 8.23
N SER A 282 -0.72 -13.79 8.75
CA SER A 282 -0.69 -14.07 10.18
C SER A 282 0.74 -14.23 10.69
N VAL A 283 1.00 -13.62 11.84
CA VAL A 283 2.29 -13.61 12.53
C VAL A 283 2.09 -13.61 14.05
N PHE A 284 3.14 -14.02 14.75
CA PHE A 284 3.25 -14.07 16.21
C PHE A 284 2.34 -15.11 16.86
N TYR A 285 2.06 -16.20 16.16
CA TYR A 285 1.34 -17.31 16.77
C TYR A 285 2.20 -18.02 17.81
N LYS A 286 1.52 -18.52 18.84
CA LYS A 286 2.11 -19.37 19.87
C LYS A 286 2.44 -20.75 19.28
N ASP A 287 3.29 -21.49 19.98
CA ASP A 287 3.66 -22.84 19.60
C ASP A 287 2.42 -23.74 19.42
N GLY A 288 2.38 -24.45 18.29
CA GLY A 288 1.26 -25.28 17.85
C GLY A 288 0.20 -24.56 17.00
N TYR A 289 0.37 -23.29 16.63
CA TYR A 289 -0.55 -22.54 15.75
C TYR A 289 0.19 -21.83 14.61
N GLU A 290 1.46 -22.16 14.40
CA GLU A 290 2.34 -21.41 13.49
C GLU A 290 1.95 -21.56 12.02
N GLY A 291 1.88 -20.42 11.34
CA GLY A 291 1.85 -20.36 9.87
C GLY A 291 3.25 -20.33 9.27
N SER A 292 3.34 -20.36 7.93
CA SER A 292 4.64 -20.27 7.23
C SER A 292 5.42 -19.00 7.58
N ALA A 293 4.76 -17.88 7.86
CA ALA A 293 5.43 -16.65 8.29
C ALA A 293 6.09 -16.80 9.67
N ASP A 294 5.42 -17.44 10.63
CA ASP A 294 6.03 -17.75 11.94
C ASP A 294 7.24 -18.66 11.79
N TYR A 295 7.18 -19.69 10.93
CA TYR A 295 8.33 -20.56 10.66
C TYR A 295 9.51 -19.80 10.05
N ILE A 296 9.26 -18.89 9.10
CA ILE A 296 10.29 -18.00 8.55
C ILE A 296 10.99 -17.22 9.69
N LEU A 297 10.21 -16.62 10.58
CA LEU A 297 10.75 -15.82 11.70
C LEU A 297 11.46 -16.68 12.75
N LYS A 298 10.99 -17.90 13.00
CA LYS A 298 11.58 -18.83 13.97
C LYS A 298 12.91 -19.40 13.50
N HIS A 299 13.04 -19.78 12.23
CA HIS A 299 14.27 -20.36 11.67
C HIS A 299 15.50 -19.47 11.89
N ASP A 300 15.31 -18.15 11.81
CA ASP A 300 16.40 -17.18 11.98
C ASP A 300 16.42 -16.53 13.37
N GLY A 301 15.52 -16.94 14.30
CA GLY A 301 15.41 -16.34 15.64
C GLY A 301 15.02 -14.84 15.61
N LEU A 302 14.25 -14.44 14.60
CA LEU A 302 13.99 -13.04 14.28
C LEU A 302 12.67 -12.51 14.83
N VAL A 303 11.85 -13.30 15.52
CA VAL A 303 10.49 -12.89 15.96
C VAL A 303 10.47 -11.53 16.68
N SER A 304 11.32 -11.35 17.70
CA SER A 304 11.43 -10.06 18.41
C SER A 304 12.01 -8.94 17.54
N GLN A 305 12.93 -9.25 16.64
CA GLN A 305 13.55 -8.28 15.73
C GLN A 305 12.53 -7.80 14.69
N PHE A 306 11.71 -8.71 14.18
CA PHE A 306 10.63 -8.42 13.24
C PHE A 306 9.56 -7.52 13.87
N LEU A 307 9.14 -7.77 15.11
CA LEU A 307 8.21 -6.86 15.80
C LEU A 307 8.77 -5.43 15.90
N ARG A 308 10.04 -5.28 16.29
CA ARG A 308 10.72 -3.97 16.32
C ARG A 308 10.81 -3.33 14.95
N HIS A 309 11.08 -4.13 13.93
CA HIS A 309 11.18 -3.70 12.54
C HIS A 309 9.87 -3.07 12.08
N ILE A 310 8.75 -3.80 12.16
CA ILE A 310 7.46 -3.31 11.67
C ILE A 310 6.94 -2.12 12.49
N ILE A 311 7.26 -2.05 13.78
CA ILE A 311 6.96 -0.87 14.61
C ILE A 311 7.75 0.34 14.15
N ASN A 312 9.06 0.18 13.92
CA ASN A 312 9.91 1.28 13.45
C ASN A 312 9.49 1.77 12.07
N GLU A 313 9.13 0.85 11.16
CA GLU A 313 8.57 1.19 9.85
C GLU A 313 7.25 1.96 10.00
N GLY A 314 6.29 1.46 10.76
CA GLY A 314 4.98 2.10 10.92
C GLY A 314 5.06 3.50 11.54
N ILE A 315 5.94 3.70 12.53
CA ILE A 315 6.21 5.02 13.12
C ILE A 315 6.87 5.96 12.09
N ALA A 316 7.88 5.47 11.36
CA ALA A 316 8.60 6.29 10.39
C ALA A 316 7.72 6.70 9.21
N ARG A 317 6.93 5.76 8.67
CA ARG A 317 5.95 6.00 7.61
C ARG A 317 4.92 7.05 8.04
N HIS A 318 4.31 6.85 9.21
CA HIS A 318 3.36 7.82 9.76
C HIS A 318 3.98 9.23 9.90
N LYS A 319 5.24 9.31 10.36
CA LYS A 319 5.96 10.58 10.49
C LYS A 319 6.23 11.24 9.12
N GLN A 320 6.54 10.48 8.08
CA GLN A 320 6.75 10.99 6.72
C GLN A 320 5.46 11.53 6.09
N GLU A 321 4.31 10.96 6.45
CA GLU A 321 2.99 11.40 5.98
C GLU A 321 2.50 12.69 6.67
N GLN A 322 3.11 13.11 7.79
CA GLN A 322 2.67 14.31 8.50
C GLN A 322 3.04 15.59 7.74
N LYS A 323 2.01 16.38 7.38
CA LYS A 323 2.17 17.70 6.77
C LYS A 323 2.92 18.62 7.74
N LYS A 324 3.92 19.37 7.25
CA LYS A 324 4.67 20.38 8.04
C LYS A 324 3.92 21.70 8.22
N TYR A 325 2.67 21.75 7.75
CA TYR A 325 1.84 22.94 7.73
C TYR A 325 0.38 22.61 8.07
N ASN A 326 -0.37 23.64 8.47
CA ASN A 326 -1.81 23.61 8.61
C ASN A 326 -2.44 24.68 7.71
N ILE A 327 -3.61 24.38 7.15
CA ILE A 327 -4.43 25.39 6.46
C ILE A 327 -5.11 26.27 7.51
N LYS A 328 -5.05 27.59 7.35
CA LYS A 328 -5.80 28.57 8.16
C LYS A 328 -6.48 29.57 7.23
N GLY A 329 -7.55 30.20 7.69
CA GLY A 329 -8.29 31.21 6.93
C GLY A 329 -9.80 31.12 7.08
N ASN A 330 -10.51 31.92 6.29
CA ASN A 330 -11.98 31.89 6.18
C ASN A 330 -12.44 32.45 4.83
N SER A 331 -13.74 32.39 4.56
CA SER A 331 -14.33 32.84 3.30
C SER A 331 -14.20 34.34 2.99
N ILE A 332 -13.81 35.16 3.97
CA ILE A 332 -13.63 36.61 3.82
C ILE A 332 -12.17 36.95 3.55
N ALA A 333 -11.26 36.39 4.35
CA ALA A 333 -9.82 36.68 4.28
C ALA A 333 -9.06 35.77 3.29
N GLY A 334 -9.70 34.71 2.81
CA GLY A 334 -9.03 33.65 2.05
C GLY A 334 -8.36 32.63 2.97
N TYR A 335 -7.66 31.67 2.34
CA TYR A 335 -6.94 30.60 3.02
C TYR A 335 -5.45 30.66 2.68
N GLY A 336 -4.62 30.27 3.64
CA GLY A 336 -3.18 30.14 3.51
C GLY A 336 -2.68 28.92 4.30
N ILE A 337 -1.47 28.47 4.03
CA ILE A 337 -0.81 27.45 4.84
C ILE A 337 0.24 28.04 5.76
N TYR A 338 0.31 27.53 6.98
CA TYR A 338 1.17 28.04 8.03
C TYR A 338 2.00 26.91 8.64
N ALA A 339 3.28 27.17 8.91
CA ALA A 339 4.17 26.21 9.54
C ALA A 339 3.59 25.72 10.87
N ASN A 340 3.48 24.39 11.06
CA ASN A 340 3.01 23.82 12.33
C ASN A 340 4.16 23.43 13.28
N GLN A 341 5.39 23.55 12.81
CA GLN A 341 6.65 23.35 13.50
C GLN A 341 7.71 24.33 12.96
N ASP A 342 8.87 24.41 13.61
CA ASP A 342 10.02 25.11 13.04
C ASP A 342 10.57 24.31 11.84
N ILE A 343 10.95 25.01 10.78
CA ILE A 343 11.42 24.43 9.53
C ILE A 343 12.75 25.09 9.17
N LEU A 344 13.76 24.27 8.84
CA LEU A 344 15.08 24.76 8.47
C LEU A 344 15.15 25.12 6.99
N ALA A 345 16.06 26.03 6.63
CA ALA A 345 16.34 26.31 5.22
C ALA A 345 16.70 25.01 4.47
N ASN A 346 16.19 24.87 3.25
CA ASN A 346 16.25 23.69 2.37
C ASN A 346 15.43 22.48 2.82
N ASP A 347 14.70 22.55 3.93
CA ASP A 347 13.76 21.48 4.27
C ASP A 347 12.65 21.39 3.23
N LEU A 348 12.31 20.15 2.87
CA LEU A 348 11.13 19.84 2.07
C LEU A 348 9.85 20.22 2.83
N ILE A 349 9.03 21.08 2.23
CA ILE A 349 7.70 21.48 2.73
C ILE A 349 6.62 20.58 2.14
N PHE A 350 6.69 20.40 0.83
CA PHE A 350 5.76 19.63 0.02
C PHE A 350 6.56 18.78 -0.97
N ASN A 351 6.33 17.48 -0.96
CA ASN A 351 6.93 16.54 -1.90
C ASN A 351 6.09 16.48 -3.17
N GLY A 352 6.36 17.32 -4.17
CA GLY A 352 5.64 17.28 -5.44
C GLY A 352 6.16 16.20 -6.40
N GLU A 353 7.37 15.69 -6.19
CA GLU A 353 7.96 14.65 -7.04
C GLU A 353 7.23 13.32 -6.85
N GLY A 354 6.81 12.71 -7.97
CA GLY A 354 6.10 11.43 -7.98
C GLY A 354 4.66 11.47 -7.48
N MET A 355 4.12 12.64 -7.12
CA MET A 355 2.71 12.77 -6.75
C MET A 355 1.79 12.64 -7.96
N ALA A 356 0.62 12.04 -7.74
CA ALA A 356 -0.48 12.15 -8.68
C ALA A 356 -0.85 13.63 -8.86
N GLN A 357 -0.94 14.06 -10.11
CA GLN A 357 -1.32 15.41 -10.49
C GLN A 357 -2.17 15.34 -11.75
N ARG A 358 -2.96 16.38 -11.98
CA ARG A 358 -3.70 16.50 -13.24
C ARG A 358 -2.79 17.16 -14.28
N ILE A 359 -2.45 16.40 -15.32
CA ILE A 359 -1.72 16.91 -16.47
C ILE A 359 -2.73 17.35 -17.54
N ILE A 360 -2.55 18.54 -18.09
CA ILE A 360 -3.42 19.07 -19.13
C ILE A 360 -2.61 19.76 -20.22
N THR A 361 -3.11 19.72 -21.45
CA THR A 361 -2.55 20.51 -22.55
C THR A 361 -3.32 21.81 -22.72
N ARG A 362 -2.59 22.86 -23.10
CA ARG A 362 -3.19 24.16 -23.41
C ARG A 362 -4.23 24.05 -24.53
N ARG A 363 -3.97 23.28 -25.58
CA ARG A 363 -4.93 23.01 -26.68
C ARG A 363 -6.26 22.46 -26.16
N PHE A 364 -6.21 21.53 -25.21
CA PHE A 364 -7.43 20.95 -24.63
C PHE A 364 -8.24 22.02 -23.88
N VAL A 365 -7.59 22.85 -23.06
CA VAL A 365 -8.22 23.96 -22.34
C VAL A 365 -8.87 24.95 -23.31
N GLU A 366 -8.15 25.37 -24.35
CA GLU A 366 -8.64 26.36 -25.31
C GLU A 366 -9.82 25.87 -26.16
N GLN A 367 -9.95 24.56 -26.37
CA GLN A 367 -11.02 23.97 -27.17
C GLN A 367 -12.24 23.55 -26.34
N ASN A 368 -12.04 23.10 -25.10
CA ASN A 368 -13.08 22.37 -24.36
C ASN A 368 -13.54 23.09 -23.09
N TRP A 369 -12.77 24.03 -22.54
CA TRP A 369 -13.12 24.67 -21.27
C TRP A 369 -13.92 25.95 -21.48
N ASP A 370 -14.80 26.25 -20.53
CA ASP A 370 -15.55 27.51 -20.50
C ASP A 370 -14.68 28.68 -20.00
N ILE A 371 -15.25 29.89 -19.97
CA ILE A 371 -14.54 31.10 -19.54
C ILE A 371 -14.08 31.00 -18.07
N LYS A 372 -14.90 30.42 -17.20
CA LYS A 372 -14.60 30.31 -15.76
C LYS A 372 -13.45 29.33 -15.52
N GLU A 373 -13.49 28.19 -16.20
CA GLU A 373 -12.44 27.17 -16.15
C GLU A 373 -11.11 27.71 -16.69
N ARG A 374 -11.12 28.45 -17.80
CA ARG A 374 -9.92 29.11 -18.34
C ARG A 374 -9.34 30.16 -17.39
N LEU A 375 -10.18 30.87 -16.63
CA LEU A 375 -9.72 31.80 -15.61
C LEU A 375 -9.07 31.08 -14.42
N ILE A 376 -9.56 29.89 -14.05
CA ILE A 376 -8.93 29.04 -13.03
C ILE A 376 -7.59 28.51 -13.55
N PHE A 377 -7.56 28.03 -14.80
CA PHE A 377 -6.32 27.62 -15.48
C PHE A 377 -5.26 28.72 -15.42
N ALA A 378 -5.59 29.93 -15.90
CA ALA A 378 -4.66 31.05 -15.91
C ALA A 378 -4.17 31.44 -14.50
N LYS A 379 -4.94 31.17 -13.43
CA LYS A 379 -4.54 31.51 -12.06
C LYS A 379 -3.64 30.47 -11.40
N TYR A 380 -3.89 29.18 -11.66
CA TYR A 380 -3.36 28.09 -10.84
C TYR A 380 -2.58 27.03 -11.61
N ALA A 381 -2.62 27.04 -12.95
CA ALA A 381 -1.89 26.08 -13.75
C ALA A 381 -0.38 26.30 -13.65
N TYR A 382 0.34 25.23 -13.36
CA TYR A 382 1.79 25.24 -13.21
C TYR A 382 2.47 24.73 -14.49
N PRO A 383 3.26 25.55 -15.20
CA PRO A 383 3.82 25.19 -16.51
C PRO A 383 4.95 24.15 -16.41
N LEU A 384 4.73 22.96 -16.96
CA LEU A 384 5.79 21.96 -17.15
C LEU A 384 6.61 22.24 -18.41
N SER A 385 5.92 22.64 -19.47
CA SER A 385 6.49 23.05 -20.76
C SER A 385 5.63 24.17 -21.36
N LYS A 386 5.88 24.55 -22.61
CA LYS A 386 5.05 25.53 -23.32
C LYS A 386 3.61 25.06 -23.58
N GLU A 387 3.38 23.75 -23.59
CA GLU A 387 2.07 23.18 -23.96
C GLU A 387 1.44 22.36 -22.85
N VAL A 388 2.24 21.89 -21.88
CA VAL A 388 1.80 20.96 -20.84
C VAL A 388 1.87 21.63 -19.48
N TYR A 389 0.79 21.54 -18.72
CA TYR A 389 0.61 22.17 -17.42
C TYR A 389 0.14 21.15 -16.38
N LEU A 390 0.53 21.37 -15.13
CA LEU A 390 -0.04 20.72 -13.96
C LEU A 390 -1.19 21.55 -13.38
N LEU A 391 -2.20 20.84 -12.91
CA LEU A 391 -3.30 21.38 -12.13
C LEU A 391 -3.38 20.61 -10.81
N TRP A 392 -4.00 21.25 -9.82
CA TRP A 392 -4.29 20.63 -8.54
C TRP A 392 -5.08 19.33 -8.69
N ASP A 393 -4.90 18.42 -7.74
CA ASP A 393 -5.65 17.17 -7.66
C ASP A 393 -7.17 17.41 -7.65
N ASN A 394 -7.95 16.41 -8.04
CA ASN A 394 -9.41 16.47 -7.92
C ASN A 394 -9.89 16.38 -6.46
N ASN A 395 -9.07 15.89 -5.54
CA ASN A 395 -9.32 15.82 -4.11
C ASN A 395 -8.90 17.13 -3.40
N PRO A 396 -9.85 17.96 -2.92
CA PRO A 396 -9.52 19.21 -2.24
C PRO A 396 -8.81 19.04 -0.91
N ALA A 397 -8.86 17.85 -0.29
CA ALA A 397 -8.13 17.56 0.95
C ALA A 397 -6.60 17.60 0.77
N GLU A 398 -6.13 17.42 -0.46
CA GLU A 398 -4.70 17.51 -0.82
C GLU A 398 -4.26 18.90 -1.27
N TRP A 399 -5.17 19.86 -1.36
CA TRP A 399 -4.81 21.21 -1.77
C TRP A 399 -4.00 21.94 -0.70
N ALA A 400 -3.00 22.70 -1.15
CA ALA A 400 -2.13 23.50 -0.31
C ALA A 400 -2.17 24.97 -0.77
N PRO A 401 -3.18 25.77 -0.36
CA PRO A 401 -3.30 27.16 -0.78
C PRO A 401 -2.15 27.99 -0.20
N GLN A 402 -1.12 28.21 -1.01
CA GLN A 402 0.05 29.04 -0.66
C GLN A 402 -0.14 30.43 -1.23
N ASN A 403 -0.14 31.45 -0.39
CA ASN A 403 -0.32 32.83 -0.83
C ASN A 403 0.96 33.43 -1.42
N HIS A 404 0.77 34.45 -2.26
CA HIS A 404 1.88 35.17 -2.85
C HIS A 404 2.59 36.08 -1.83
N SER A 405 3.92 36.11 -1.87
CA SER A 405 4.73 37.19 -1.27
C SER A 405 5.91 37.54 -2.19
N CYS A 406 6.19 38.84 -2.34
CA CYS A 406 7.40 39.30 -3.02
C CYS A 406 8.68 39.01 -2.20
N ASN A 407 8.53 38.73 -0.91
CA ASN A 407 9.59 38.23 -0.02
C ASN A 407 9.18 36.85 0.51
N ALA A 408 9.00 35.90 -0.42
CA ALA A 408 8.58 34.55 -0.11
C ALA A 408 9.63 33.78 0.69
N ASN A 409 9.18 32.97 1.64
CA ASN A 409 10.02 32.10 2.45
C ASN A 409 10.07 30.65 1.95
N THR A 410 9.26 30.31 0.94
CA THR A 410 9.31 29.02 0.24
C THR A 410 9.50 29.21 -1.26
N GLY A 411 10.00 28.17 -1.93
CA GLY A 411 10.23 28.18 -3.36
C GLY A 411 10.25 26.77 -3.96
N TYR A 412 10.06 26.69 -5.28
CA TYR A 412 10.13 25.43 -6.00
C TYR A 412 11.57 24.98 -6.25
N ASN A 413 11.82 23.69 -6.09
CA ASN A 413 13.00 22.96 -6.56
C ASN A 413 12.50 21.72 -7.30
N GLY A 414 12.60 21.70 -8.63
CA GLY A 414 11.78 20.81 -9.46
C GLY A 414 10.28 21.03 -9.22
N LEU A 415 9.58 19.95 -8.86
CA LEU A 415 8.16 19.98 -8.45
C LEU A 415 7.98 20.09 -6.93
N ASN A 416 9.06 19.94 -6.16
CA ASN A 416 9.03 20.09 -4.71
C ASN A 416 8.94 21.55 -4.29
N VAL A 417 8.34 21.81 -3.13
CA VAL A 417 8.45 23.10 -2.45
C VAL A 417 9.38 22.94 -1.25
N ILE A 418 10.41 23.78 -1.18
CA ILE A 418 11.39 23.82 -0.10
C ILE A 418 11.36 25.16 0.63
N ALA A 419 11.85 25.17 1.86
CA ALA A 419 12.10 26.40 2.61
C ALA A 419 13.33 27.13 2.04
N LEU A 420 13.19 28.43 1.73
CA LEU A 420 14.31 29.27 1.29
C LEU A 420 15.10 29.85 2.48
N THR A 421 14.45 29.96 3.63
CA THR A 421 15.02 30.44 4.89
C THR A 421 14.58 29.55 6.04
N ASN A 422 15.13 29.76 7.23
CA ASN A 422 14.53 29.20 8.43
C ASN A 422 13.15 29.85 8.64
N ILE A 423 12.14 29.03 8.96
CA ILE A 423 10.75 29.44 9.17
C ILE A 423 10.33 28.98 10.56
N LYS A 424 9.73 29.88 11.32
CA LYS A 424 9.23 29.60 12.67
C LYS A 424 7.82 29.05 12.63
N LYS A 425 7.51 28.19 13.60
CA LYS A 425 6.15 27.71 13.82
C LYS A 425 5.17 28.88 13.88
N GLY A 426 4.11 28.80 13.07
CA GLY A 426 3.05 29.80 12.99
C GLY A 426 3.24 30.85 11.90
N GLU A 427 4.42 30.94 11.28
CA GLU A 427 4.62 31.79 10.10
C GLU A 427 3.89 31.24 8.87
N GLU A 428 3.44 32.14 8.00
CA GLU A 428 2.80 31.78 6.75
C GLU A 428 3.84 31.29 5.74
N LEU A 429 3.54 30.18 5.06
CA LEU A 429 4.36 29.67 3.97
C LEU A 429 3.88 30.32 2.69
N THR A 430 4.71 31.18 2.12
CA THR A 430 4.37 31.99 0.95
C THR A 430 5.29 31.66 -0.21
N LEU A 431 4.77 31.79 -1.42
CA LEU A 431 5.50 31.61 -2.67
C LEU A 431 5.61 32.93 -3.43
N ASN A 432 6.68 33.11 -4.19
CA ASN A 432 6.73 34.18 -5.17
C ASN A 432 6.18 33.66 -6.50
N TYR A 433 4.91 33.93 -6.80
CA TYR A 433 4.26 33.47 -8.04
C TYR A 433 5.02 33.81 -9.33
N ALA A 434 5.70 34.95 -9.38
CA ALA A 434 6.50 35.33 -10.54
C ALA A 434 7.71 34.40 -10.76
N SER A 435 8.19 33.69 -9.73
CA SER A 435 9.39 32.86 -9.85
C SER A 435 9.15 31.52 -10.55
N PHE A 436 7.90 31.03 -10.61
CA PHE A 436 7.60 29.69 -11.10
C PHE A 436 6.46 29.60 -12.13
N LEU A 437 5.71 30.69 -12.34
CA LEU A 437 4.68 30.76 -13.37
C LEU A 437 5.20 31.46 -14.64
N ASP A 438 4.58 31.13 -15.76
CA ASP A 438 4.90 31.67 -17.09
C ASP A 438 3.96 32.83 -17.49
N GLU A 439 4.10 33.34 -18.70
CA GLU A 439 3.27 34.42 -19.24
C GLU A 439 1.76 34.12 -19.34
N THR A 440 1.34 32.86 -19.14
CA THR A 440 -0.09 32.49 -19.12
C THR A 440 -0.77 32.78 -17.79
N MET A 441 0.04 33.07 -16.75
CA MET A 441 -0.43 33.50 -15.45
C MET A 441 -1.33 34.74 -15.55
N GLN A 442 -2.49 34.69 -14.92
CA GLN A 442 -3.35 35.87 -14.76
C GLN A 442 -2.64 36.91 -13.88
N PRO A 443 -2.27 38.09 -14.41
CA PRO A 443 -1.55 39.08 -13.63
C PRO A 443 -2.47 39.79 -12.63
N PHE A 444 -1.88 40.33 -11.55
CA PHE A 444 -2.64 41.01 -10.49
C PHE A 444 -1.82 42.08 -9.76
N ASN A 445 -2.51 43.02 -9.11
CA ASN A 445 -1.91 44.02 -8.23
C ASN A 445 -1.55 43.40 -6.88
N CYS A 446 -0.28 43.45 -6.50
CA CYS A 446 0.24 42.87 -5.27
C CYS A 446 -0.09 43.73 -4.05
N GLN A 447 -0.59 43.07 -3.00
CA GLN A 447 -0.86 43.68 -1.70
C GLN A 447 -0.16 42.91 -0.56
N CYS A 448 0.94 42.20 -0.86
CA CYS A 448 1.60 41.31 0.11
C CYS A 448 2.26 42.03 1.29
N GLY A 449 2.43 43.36 1.23
CA GLY A 449 3.01 44.15 2.32
C GLY A 449 4.53 44.00 2.50
N ALA A 450 5.21 43.22 1.65
CA ALA A 450 6.66 43.08 1.70
C ALA A 450 7.38 44.42 1.42
N PRO A 451 8.49 44.75 2.10
CA PRO A 451 9.23 46.00 1.87
C PRO A 451 9.71 46.19 0.43
N ASN A 452 9.96 45.08 -0.29
CA ASN A 452 10.38 45.02 -1.68
C ASN A 452 9.24 44.59 -2.63
N CYS A 453 7.99 44.93 -2.30
CA CYS A 453 6.83 44.58 -3.12
C CYS A 453 6.96 45.13 -4.55
N SER A 454 6.76 44.27 -5.55
CA SER A 454 6.82 44.65 -6.97
C SER A 454 5.58 45.43 -7.45
N GLY A 455 4.52 45.51 -6.65
CA GLY A 455 3.27 46.23 -6.95
C GLY A 455 2.38 45.55 -8.00
N TYR A 456 2.93 45.06 -9.10
CA TYR A 456 2.22 44.32 -10.14
C TYR A 456 2.95 43.00 -10.44
N ILE A 457 2.24 41.87 -10.33
CA ILE A 457 2.81 40.53 -10.52
C ILE A 457 2.40 39.99 -11.88
N THR A 458 3.39 39.55 -12.65
CA THR A 458 3.25 38.81 -13.89
C THR A 458 4.13 37.58 -13.84
N GLY A 459 3.80 36.53 -14.60
CA GLY A 459 4.74 35.43 -14.81
C GLY A 459 5.91 35.83 -15.71
N ILE A 460 6.90 34.95 -15.80
CA ILE A 460 8.11 35.16 -16.60
C ILE A 460 7.94 34.48 -17.96
N ILE A 461 8.32 35.17 -19.04
CA ILE A 461 8.24 34.62 -20.40
C ILE A 461 9.08 33.34 -20.50
N ASN A 462 8.47 32.26 -20.98
CA ASN A 462 9.07 30.92 -21.08
C ASN A 462 9.58 30.38 -19.74
N ASN A 463 8.81 30.49 -18.65
CA ASN A 463 9.26 30.02 -17.32
C ASN A 463 8.71 28.64 -16.94
N SER A 464 8.87 27.66 -17.83
CA SER A 464 8.51 26.28 -17.52
C SER A 464 9.44 25.66 -16.47
N VAL A 465 9.08 24.48 -15.95
CA VAL A 465 10.02 23.65 -15.16
C VAL A 465 11.33 23.44 -15.93
N THR A 466 11.27 23.06 -17.21
CA THR A 466 12.48 22.85 -18.05
C THR A 466 13.42 24.06 -18.05
N GLU A 467 12.88 25.27 -18.22
CA GLU A 467 13.69 26.48 -18.31
C GLU A 467 14.28 26.90 -16.96
N ARG A 468 13.60 26.58 -15.85
CA ARG A 468 14.15 26.82 -14.50
C ARG A 468 15.26 25.84 -14.15
N GLU A 469 15.12 24.57 -14.50
CA GLU A 469 16.16 23.56 -14.31
C GLU A 469 17.42 23.90 -15.12
N ASN A 470 17.26 24.34 -16.38
CA ASN A 470 18.38 24.79 -17.21
C ASN A 470 19.13 25.97 -16.59
N LYS A 471 18.41 26.92 -15.97
CA LYS A 471 19.03 28.09 -15.31
C LYS A 471 19.75 27.71 -14.02
N ALA A 472 19.25 26.71 -13.28
CA ALA A 472 19.86 26.25 -12.03
C ALA A 472 21.15 25.43 -12.25
N ALA A 473 21.32 24.84 -13.44
CA ALA A 473 22.49 24.06 -13.83
C ALA A 473 23.70 24.91 -14.32
N LEU A 474 23.49 26.22 -14.54
CA LEU A 474 24.49 27.21 -14.95
C LEU A 474 25.00 27.98 -13.72
#